data_AF-A0AAV8X5B3-F1
#
_entry.id   AF-A0AAV8X5B3-F1
#
_cell.length_a   1.000
_cell.length_b   1.000
_cell.length_c   1.000
_cell.angle_alpha   90.00
_cell.angle_beta   90.00
_cell.angle_gamma   90.00
#
_symmetry.space_group_name_H-M   'P 1'
#
loop_
_entity.id
_entity.type
_entity.pdbx_description
1 polymer ?
#
loop_
_entity_poly.entity_id
_entity_poly.type
_entity_poly.pdbx_seq_one_letter_code
_entity_poly.pdbx_strand_id
1 'polypeptide(L)'
;MDGKYPFHIKPEPWLIYNEKHNYTRGLFFMDGEEWLHFRRIMNKLLLKGDLSWIENSCDVASDLILSRVMPYSKSNSEFPNLESELYKWSMDVIVSILLGANIYSQSHKVLEPLVEKLASTVHLIF
;
A
#
# COMPACT_ATOMS: atom_id res chain seq x y z
N MET A 1 27.55 -1.17 11.72
CA MET A 1 28.06 0.09 11.13
C MET A 1 27.12 0.46 10.01
N ASP A 2 26.03 1.17 10.30
CA ASP A 2 25.18 1.69 9.23
C ASP A 2 25.81 2.98 8.71
N GLY A 3 26.50 2.86 7.58
CA GLY A 3 27.12 3.99 6.89
C GLY A 3 26.07 4.93 6.28
N LYS A 4 26.55 5.93 5.54
CA LYS A 4 25.74 6.90 4.77
C LYS A 4 24.72 6.25 3.82
N TYR A 5 24.95 4.98 3.47
CA TYR A 5 24.12 4.14 2.60
C TYR A 5 23.84 2.81 3.33
N PRO A 6 22.66 2.65 3.96
CA PRO A 6 22.32 1.40 4.63
C PRO A 6 22.15 0.28 3.61
N PHE A 7 22.61 -0.92 3.98
CA PHE A 7 22.48 -2.12 3.15
C PHE A 7 21.14 -2.80 3.42
N HIS A 8 20.49 -3.32 2.38
CA HIS A 8 19.22 -4.02 2.49
C HIS A 8 19.35 -5.42 1.89
N ILE A 9 18.98 -6.45 2.64
CA ILE A 9 18.94 -7.82 2.11
C ILE A 9 17.75 -7.92 1.17
N LYS A 10 18.03 -8.15 -0.12
CA LYS A 10 17.02 -8.35 -1.16
C LYS A 10 16.76 -9.85 -1.28
N PRO A 11 15.49 -10.31 -1.28
CA PRO A 11 15.18 -11.71 -1.54
C PRO A 11 15.74 -12.14 -2.90
N GLU A 12 16.56 -13.20 -2.93
CA GLU A 12 17.16 -13.75 -4.15
C GLU A 12 16.13 -14.04 -5.27
N PRO A 13 14.93 -14.62 -4.98
CA PRO A 13 13.93 -14.85 -6.01
C PRO A 13 13.49 -13.56 -6.73
N TRP A 14 13.51 -12.42 -6.03
CA TRP A 14 13.14 -11.14 -6.61
C TRP A 14 14.22 -10.59 -7.55
N LEU A 15 15.50 -10.89 -7.28
CA LEU A 15 16.62 -10.52 -8.15
C LEU A 15 16.58 -11.34 -9.44
N ILE A 16 16.41 -12.66 -9.33
CA ILE A 16 16.30 -13.58 -10.49
C ILE A 16 15.15 -13.16 -11.41
N TYR A 17 14.00 -12.79 -10.83
CA TYR A 17 12.86 -12.30 -11.61
C TYR A 17 13.19 -11.02 -12.39
N ASN A 18 13.94 -10.10 -11.79
CA ASN A 18 14.32 -8.84 -12.45
C ASN A 18 15.28 -9.06 -13.60
N GLU A 19 16.28 -9.92 -13.42
CA GLU A 19 17.24 -10.28 -14.47
C GLU A 19 16.52 -10.93 -15.66
N LYS A 20 15.60 -11.86 -15.38
CA LYS A 20 14.85 -12.57 -16.42
C LYS A 20 13.97 -11.65 -17.27
N HIS A 21 13.38 -10.63 -16.65
CA HIS A 21 12.40 -9.75 -17.30
C HIS A 21 12.91 -8.33 -17.60
N ASN A 22 14.20 -8.07 -17.31
CA ASN A 22 14.85 -6.76 -17.46
C ASN A 22 14.06 -5.62 -16.79
N TYR A 23 13.61 -5.84 -15.54
CA TYR A 23 12.85 -4.84 -14.79
C TYR A 23 13.74 -4.00 -13.88
N THR A 24 13.61 -2.68 -13.98
CA THR A 24 14.08 -1.73 -12.97
C THR A 24 13.06 -1.64 -11.84
N ARG A 25 13.49 -1.74 -10.59
CA ARG A 25 12.62 -1.61 -9.42
C ARG A 25 12.90 -0.34 -8.63
N GLY A 26 11.96 -0.01 -7.74
CA GLY A 26 12.03 1.19 -6.91
C GLY A 26 13.04 1.09 -5.77
N LEU A 27 12.91 2.06 -4.85
CA LEU A 27 13.88 2.38 -3.81
C LEU A 27 14.44 1.20 -3.01
N PHE A 28 13.65 0.15 -2.77
CA PHE A 28 14.09 -1.05 -2.05
C PHE A 28 15.23 -1.82 -2.77
N PHE A 29 15.30 -1.71 -4.09
CA PHE A 29 16.28 -2.43 -4.91
C PHE A 29 17.49 -1.57 -5.31
N MET A 30 17.48 -0.28 -4.98
CA MET A 30 18.60 0.62 -5.22
C MET A 30 19.62 0.52 -4.09
N ASP A 31 20.90 0.78 -4.39
CA ASP A 31 21.98 0.83 -3.39
C ASP A 31 22.79 2.13 -3.52
N GLY A 32 23.62 2.40 -2.52
CA GLY A 32 24.62 3.48 -2.58
C GLY A 32 24.03 4.86 -2.85
N GLU A 33 24.66 5.59 -3.78
CA GLU A 33 24.29 6.98 -4.08
C GLU A 33 22.93 7.10 -4.79
N GLU A 34 22.59 6.13 -5.65
CA GLU A 34 21.29 6.08 -6.31
C GLU A 34 20.17 5.98 -5.28
N TRP A 35 20.30 5.05 -4.33
CA TRP A 35 19.35 4.93 -3.23
C TRP A 35 19.24 6.24 -2.44
N LEU A 36 20.37 6.87 -2.08
CA LEU A 36 20.34 8.09 -1.28
C LEU A 36 19.66 9.24 -2.03
N HIS A 37 19.90 9.36 -3.33
CA HIS A 37 19.29 10.37 -4.17
C HIS A 37 17.76 10.24 -4.15
N PHE A 38 17.22 9.07 -4.51
CA PHE A 38 15.78 8.85 -4.53
C PHE A 38 15.15 8.83 -3.13
N ARG A 39 15.84 8.31 -2.11
CA ARG A 39 15.36 8.34 -0.71
C ARG A 39 15.11 9.76 -0.24
N ARG A 40 16.01 10.69 -0.57
CA ARG A 40 15.85 12.12 -0.21
C ARG A 40 14.66 12.76 -0.90
N ILE A 41 14.37 12.39 -2.14
CA ILE A 41 13.20 12.86 -2.87
C ILE A 41 11.92 12.29 -2.22
N MET A 42 11.83 10.97 -2.09
CA MET A 42 10.65 10.29 -1.56
C MET A 42 10.34 10.68 -0.11
N ASN A 43 11.36 10.89 0.73
CA ASN A 43 11.14 11.34 2.11
C ASN A 43 10.45 12.69 2.21
N LYS A 44 10.65 13.58 1.24
CA LYS A 44 9.95 14.88 1.21
C LYS A 44 8.48 14.75 0.83
N LEU A 45 8.11 13.66 0.17
CA LEU A 45 6.75 13.42 -0.32
C LEU A 45 5.95 12.55 0.66
N LEU A 46 6.59 11.53 1.24
CA LEU A 46 5.92 10.49 2.00
C LEU A 46 6.10 10.60 3.52
N LEU A 47 7.12 11.31 4.00
CA LEU A 47 7.51 11.31 5.43
C LEU A 47 7.71 12.71 6.02
N LYS A 48 7.66 13.76 5.21
CA LYS A 48 7.87 15.15 5.63
C LYS A 48 6.89 16.05 4.89
N GLY A 49 6.60 17.20 5.48
CA GLY A 49 5.71 18.19 4.87
C GLY A 49 4.24 17.90 5.15
N ASP A 50 3.38 18.41 4.27
CA ASP A 50 1.93 18.21 4.35
C ASP A 50 1.56 16.81 3.86
N LEU A 51 1.02 16.00 4.78
CA LEU A 51 0.57 14.63 4.53
C LEU A 51 -0.95 14.53 4.39
N SER A 52 -1.66 15.66 4.29
CA SER A 52 -3.13 15.71 4.18
C SER A 52 -3.67 14.86 3.02
N TRP A 53 -2.92 14.70 1.93
CA TRP A 53 -3.32 13.85 0.81
C TRP A 53 -3.29 12.35 1.15
N ILE A 54 -2.40 11.92 2.04
CA ILE A 54 -2.37 10.57 2.60
C ILE A 54 -3.53 10.40 3.58
N GLU A 55 -3.73 11.37 4.47
CA GLU A 55 -4.83 11.38 5.44
C GLU A 55 -6.19 11.30 4.74
N ASN A 56 -6.42 12.13 3.72
CA ASN A 56 -7.62 12.06 2.89
C ASN A 56 -7.82 10.68 2.24
N SER A 57 -6.74 10.00 1.85
CA SER A 57 -6.82 8.66 1.28
C SER A 57 -7.15 7.61 2.35
N CYS A 58 -6.61 7.76 3.56
CA CYS A 58 -6.97 6.95 4.71
C CYS A 58 -8.45 7.14 5.09
N ASP A 59 -8.95 8.37 5.07
CA ASP A 59 -10.35 8.68 5.38
C ASP A 59 -11.30 8.03 4.37
N VAL A 60 -11.03 8.18 3.06
CA VAL A 60 -11.84 7.52 2.02
C VAL A 60 -11.87 6.00 2.21
N ALA A 61 -10.72 5.36 2.44
CA ALA A 61 -10.68 3.91 2.67
C ALA A 61 -11.37 3.51 4.00
N SER A 62 -11.26 4.34 5.03
CA SER A 62 -11.90 4.11 6.34
C SER A 62 -13.42 4.20 6.24
N ASP A 63 -13.95 5.17 5.50
CA ASP A 63 -15.39 5.27 5.24
C ASP A 63 -15.94 4.01 4.54
N LEU A 64 -15.17 3.44 3.61
CA LEU A 64 -15.55 2.20 2.92
C LEU A 64 -15.64 1.00 3.88
N ILE A 65 -14.63 0.75 4.71
CA ILE A 65 -14.69 -0.36 5.68
C ILE A 65 -15.75 -0.11 6.75
N LEU A 66 -15.90 1.12 7.26
CA LEU A 66 -16.93 1.47 8.24
C LEU A 66 -18.33 1.22 7.67
N SER A 67 -18.57 1.51 6.39
CA SER A 67 -19.86 1.23 5.74
C SER A 67 -20.24 -0.26 5.77
N ARG A 68 -19.25 -1.15 5.81
CA ARG A 68 -19.42 -2.62 5.87
C ARG A 68 -19.51 -3.15 7.29
N VAL A 69 -18.74 -2.57 8.21
CA VAL A 69 -18.65 -3.04 9.61
C VAL A 69 -19.79 -2.48 10.46
N MET A 70 -20.23 -1.24 10.23
CA MET A 70 -21.29 -0.59 11.02
C MET A 70 -22.61 -1.39 11.13
N PRO A 71 -23.11 -2.03 10.06
CA PRO A 71 -24.31 -2.88 10.16
C PRO A 71 -24.19 -4.00 11.19
N TYR A 72 -23.02 -4.65 11.31
CA TYR A 72 -22.77 -5.74 12.25
C TYR A 72 -22.68 -5.26 13.69
N SER A 73 -22.02 -4.10 13.89
CA SER A 73 -21.97 -3.44 15.20
C SER A 73 -23.37 -3.08 15.71
N LYS A 74 -24.24 -2.54 14.85
CA LYS A 74 -25.62 -2.16 15.21
C LYS A 74 -26.50 -3.36 15.55
N SER A 75 -26.29 -4.51 14.92
CA SER A 75 -27.02 -5.75 15.22
C SER A 75 -26.38 -6.55 16.37
N ASN A 76 -25.34 -6.03 17.01
CA ASN A 76 -24.55 -6.72 18.04
C ASN A 76 -24.08 -8.11 17.57
N SER A 77 -23.66 -8.18 16.31
CA SER A 77 -23.18 -9.40 15.65
C SER A 77 -21.68 -9.29 15.34
N GLU A 78 -21.02 -10.45 15.28
CA GLU A 78 -19.62 -10.53 14.91
C GLU A 78 -19.44 -10.26 13.41
N PHE A 79 -18.46 -9.43 13.06
CA PHE A 79 -18.09 -9.20 11.67
C PHE A 79 -17.26 -10.38 11.15
N PRO A 80 -17.68 -11.06 10.08
CA PRO A 80 -16.98 -12.24 9.58
C PRO A 80 -15.64 -11.86 8.95
N ASN A 81 -14.61 -12.70 9.16
CA ASN A 81 -13.31 -12.61 8.48
C ASN A 81 -12.64 -11.22 8.55
N LEU A 82 -12.66 -10.59 9.72
CA LEU A 82 -12.11 -9.25 9.95
C LEU A 82 -10.67 -9.09 9.43
N GLU A 83 -9.82 -10.10 9.59
CA GLU A 83 -8.45 -10.11 9.06
C GLU A 83 -8.40 -9.85 7.55
N SER A 84 -9.19 -10.59 6.76
CA SER A 84 -9.26 -10.40 5.31
C SER A 84 -9.76 -9.01 4.93
N GLU A 85 -10.72 -8.47 5.70
CA GLU A 85 -11.24 -7.12 5.48
C GLU A 85 -10.19 -6.04 5.80
N LEU A 86 -9.36 -6.24 6.84
CA LEU A 86 -8.26 -5.34 7.17
C LEU A 86 -7.14 -5.39 6.13
N TYR A 87 -6.83 -6.56 5.58
CA TYR A 87 -5.93 -6.69 4.43
C TYR A 87 -6.48 -5.91 3.22
N LYS A 88 -7.78 -6.08 2.90
CA LYS A 88 -8.43 -5.32 1.84
C LYS A 88 -8.39 -3.81 2.09
N TRP A 89 -8.74 -3.36 3.29
CA TRP A 89 -8.67 -1.95 3.68
C TRP A 89 -7.26 -1.38 3.52
N SER A 90 -6.22 -2.13 3.90
CA SER A 90 -4.84 -1.70 3.68
C SER A 90 -4.53 -1.50 2.18
N MET A 91 -5.05 -2.35 1.31
CA MET A 91 -4.90 -2.20 -0.14
C MET A 91 -5.73 -1.04 -0.69
N ASP A 92 -6.94 -0.81 -0.18
CA ASP A 92 -7.78 0.34 -0.51
C ASP A 92 -7.03 1.66 -0.19
N VAL A 93 -6.37 1.74 0.98
CA VAL A 93 -5.51 2.88 1.34
C VAL A 93 -4.37 3.06 0.35
N ILE A 94 -3.61 2.00 0.04
CA ILE A 94 -2.47 2.09 -0.88
C ILE A 94 -2.92 2.51 -2.29
N VAL A 95 -3.99 1.92 -2.82
CA VAL A 95 -4.53 2.27 -4.13
C VAL A 95 -5.07 3.70 -4.14
N SER A 96 -5.73 4.13 -3.07
CA SER A 96 -6.19 5.52 -2.92
C SER A 96 -5.03 6.51 -2.89
N ILE A 97 -3.94 6.21 -2.20
CA ILE A 97 -2.71 7.02 -2.17
C ILE A 97 -2.12 7.14 -3.59
N LEU A 98 -2.09 6.03 -4.35
CA LEU A 98 -1.52 6.00 -5.70
C LEU A 98 -2.36 6.74 -6.74
N LEU A 99 -3.69 6.65 -6.65
CA LEU A 99 -4.60 7.30 -7.59
C LEU A 99 -5.02 8.71 -7.15
N GLY A 100 -4.91 9.01 -5.86
CA GLY A 100 -5.48 10.18 -5.21
C GLY A 100 -6.91 9.91 -4.69
N ALA A 101 -7.17 10.39 -3.47
CA ALA A 101 -8.43 10.17 -2.73
C ALA A 101 -9.71 10.45 -3.54
N ASN A 102 -9.74 11.57 -4.27
CA ASN A 102 -10.94 11.95 -5.05
C ASN A 102 -11.19 10.98 -6.22
N ILE A 103 -10.14 10.59 -6.95
CA ILE A 103 -10.27 9.64 -8.08
C ILE A 103 -10.69 8.27 -7.56
N TYR A 104 -10.07 7.82 -6.48
CA TYR A 104 -10.39 6.54 -5.87
C TYR A 104 -11.82 6.52 -5.32
N SER A 105 -12.25 7.56 -4.61
CA SER A 105 -13.64 7.69 -4.13
C SER A 105 -14.68 7.58 -5.26
N GLN A 106 -14.40 8.11 -6.45
CA GLN A 106 -15.30 8.02 -7.61
C GLN A 106 -15.25 6.66 -8.32
N SER A 107 -14.13 5.95 -8.24
CA SER A 107 -13.87 4.72 -9.00
C SER A 107 -13.86 3.44 -8.16
N HIS A 108 -13.97 3.53 -6.82
CA HIS A 108 -13.80 2.41 -5.90
C HIS A 108 -14.67 1.20 -6.27
N LYS A 109 -15.93 1.41 -6.67
CA LYS A 109 -16.84 0.32 -7.07
C LYS A 109 -16.35 -0.46 -8.29
N VAL A 110 -15.68 0.22 -9.23
CA VAL A 110 -15.12 -0.40 -10.43
C VAL A 110 -13.82 -1.12 -10.10
N LEU A 111 -13.03 -0.56 -9.18
CA LEU A 111 -11.74 -1.10 -8.78
C LEU A 111 -11.86 -2.22 -7.73
N GLU A 112 -12.96 -2.29 -6.99
CA GLU A 112 -13.18 -3.21 -5.88
C GLU A 112 -12.83 -4.67 -6.20
N PRO A 113 -13.26 -5.27 -7.33
CA PRO A 113 -12.88 -6.65 -7.66
C PRO A 113 -11.37 -6.83 -7.85
N LEU A 114 -10.68 -5.80 -8.36
CA LEU A 114 -9.23 -5.80 -8.55
C LEU A 114 -8.51 -5.67 -7.21
N VAL A 115 -9.02 -4.81 -6.32
CA VAL A 115 -8.43 -4.62 -4.99
C VAL A 115 -8.64 -5.85 -4.12
N GLU A 116 -9.81 -6.49 -4.18
CA GLU A 116 -10.08 -7.76 -3.48
C GLU A 116 -9.16 -8.89 -3.97
N LYS A 117 -8.99 -9.01 -5.29
CA LYS A 117 -8.05 -9.97 -5.87
C LYS A 117 -6.61 -9.67 -5.44
N LEU A 118 -6.22 -8.40 -5.39
CA LEU A 118 -4.89 -8.01 -4.93
C LEU A 118 -4.70 -8.35 -3.45
N ALA A 119 -5.65 -7.98 -2.58
CA ALA A 119 -5.60 -8.23 -1.15
C ALA A 119 -5.52 -9.73 -0.83
N SER A 120 -6.38 -10.53 -1.46
CA SER A 120 -6.35 -12.00 -1.29
C SER A 120 -5.04 -12.62 -1.78
N THR A 121 -4.43 -12.10 -2.84
CA THR A 121 -3.14 -12.58 -3.33
C THR A 121 -2.01 -12.20 -2.38
N VAL A 122 -1.99 -10.96 -1.91
CA VAL A 122 -0.93 -10.45 -1.02
C VAL A 122 -0.97 -11.13 0.35
N HIS A 123 -2.16 -11.41 0.88
CA HIS A 123 -2.35 -12.16 2.12
C HIS A 123 -1.75 -13.57 2.07
N LEU A 124 -1.61 -14.19 0.89
CA LEU A 124 -0.94 -15.50 0.76
C LEU A 124 0.59 -15.41 0.75
N ILE A 125 1.15 -14.21 0.59
CA ILE A 125 2.60 -13.97 0.45
C ILE A 125 3.21 -13.50 1.77
N PHE A 126 2.45 -12.75 2.57
CA PHE A 126 2.87 -12.12 3.83
C PHE A 126 1.97 -12.50 4.98
#